data_AF-A0A979GX96-F1
#
_entry.id   AF-A0A979GX96-F1
#
_cell.length_a   1.000
_cell.length_b   1.000
_cell.length_c   1.000
_cell.angle_alpha   90.00
_cell.angle_beta   90.00
_cell.angle_gamma   90.00
#
_symmetry.space_group_name_H-M   'P 1'
#
loop_
_entity.id
_entity.type
_entity.pdbx_description
1 polymer ?
#
loop_
_entity_poly.entity_id
_entity_poly.type
_entity_poly.pdbx_seq_one_letter_code
_entity_poly.pdbx_strand_id
1 'polypeptide(L)'
;MDYTFLKDLIVLAEEYERSTGKEPKTNDFIAWLQTRELPPVPFHDTPLTKEGYGDAHTPGLISKLIVYMYRYAKLYIKRALEGSPLQSMDEFGYMVSLLQYEPMNKTALIQQNRHEKPTGMEIIKRLVKLGYMEETIHKEDKRSKALRVSVKGRELLAGLYGNMDKISRLILGDLSPLEQYRLVVTLQRLDDYHHPIFMDNLSRLDDLLE
;
A
#
# COMPACT_ATOMS: atom_id res chain seq x y z
N MET A 1 -5.27 46.53 6.55
CA MET A 1 -5.38 45.14 6.08
C MET A 1 -4.02 44.71 5.60
N ASP A 2 -3.58 43.53 5.99
CA ASP A 2 -2.34 42.94 5.51
C ASP A 2 -2.60 42.28 4.14
N TYR A 3 -1.90 42.74 3.11
CA TYR A 3 -2.02 42.26 1.73
C TYR A 3 -0.82 41.42 1.30
N THR A 4 0.00 40.96 2.23
CA THR A 4 1.23 40.21 1.93
C THR A 4 0.93 38.96 1.09
N PHE A 5 -0.08 38.17 1.48
CA PHE A 5 -0.51 37.01 0.71
C PHE A 5 -0.95 37.35 -0.73
N LEU A 6 -1.67 38.46 -0.91
CA LEU A 6 -2.09 38.88 -2.25
C LEU A 6 -0.90 39.30 -3.11
N LYS A 7 0.09 39.97 -2.52
CA LYS A 7 1.34 40.34 -3.21
C LYS A 7 2.12 39.09 -3.63
N ASP A 8 2.18 38.07 -2.77
CA ASP A 8 2.85 36.81 -3.10
C ASP A 8 2.15 36.07 -4.25
N LEU A 9 0.81 36.06 -4.27
CA LEU A 9 0.05 35.49 -5.39
C LEU A 9 0.30 36.21 -6.71
N ILE A 10 0.44 37.54 -6.69
CA ILE A 10 0.77 38.34 -7.87
C ILE A 10 2.16 37.98 -8.40
N VAL A 11 3.16 37.86 -7.52
CA VAL A 11 4.52 37.45 -7.90
C VAL A 11 4.52 36.05 -8.56
N LEU A 12 3.78 35.10 -7.99
CA LEU A 12 3.67 33.75 -8.55
C LEU A 12 3.01 33.76 -9.94
N ALA A 13 1.97 34.59 -10.13
CA ALA A 13 1.31 34.74 -11.42
C ALA A 13 2.25 35.35 -12.47
N GLU A 14 3.02 36.38 -12.12
CA GLU A 14 4.02 37.00 -13.01
C GLU A 14 5.10 36.00 -13.45
N GLU A 15 5.57 35.15 -12.53
CA GLU A 15 6.55 34.09 -12.85
C GLU A 15 5.98 33.05 -13.83
N TYR A 16 4.71 32.67 -13.66
CA TYR A 16 4.03 31.76 -14.57
C TYR A 16 3.88 32.36 -15.97
N GLU A 17 3.43 33.61 -16.07
CA GLU A 17 3.28 34.32 -17.35
C GLU A 17 4.61 34.41 -18.10
N ARG A 18 5.72 34.69 -17.39
CA ARG A 18 7.07 34.70 -17.97
C ARG A 18 7.53 33.32 -18.45
N SER A 19 7.13 32.25 -17.76
CA SER A 19 7.60 30.89 -18.05
C SER A 19 6.91 30.24 -19.26
N THR A 20 5.68 30.65 -19.58
CA THR A 20 4.86 29.97 -20.60
C THR A 20 4.75 30.73 -21.92
N GLY A 21 4.93 32.07 -21.91
CA GLY A 21 4.84 32.92 -23.10
C GLY A 21 3.47 32.85 -23.82
N LYS A 22 2.45 32.32 -23.15
CA LYS A 22 1.08 32.12 -23.64
C LYS A 22 0.12 32.93 -22.80
N GLU A 23 -1.08 33.16 -23.33
CA GLU A 23 -2.16 33.77 -22.56
C GLU A 23 -2.47 32.92 -21.31
N PRO A 24 -2.38 33.49 -20.10
CA PRO A 24 -2.47 32.73 -18.87
C PRO A 24 -3.90 32.22 -18.64
N LYS A 25 -4.03 30.93 -18.35
CA LYS A 25 -5.30 30.32 -17.93
C LYS A 25 -5.18 29.83 -16.50
N THR A 26 -6.21 30.03 -15.70
CA THR A 26 -6.22 29.65 -14.28
C THR A 26 -5.89 28.17 -14.06
N ASN A 27 -6.41 27.27 -14.88
CA ASN A 27 -6.13 25.83 -14.76
C ASN A 27 -4.67 25.49 -15.10
N ASP A 28 -4.10 26.17 -16.10
CA ASP A 28 -2.71 25.98 -16.50
C ASP A 28 -1.75 26.56 -15.46
N PHE A 29 -2.14 27.66 -14.79
CA PHE A 29 -1.43 28.23 -13.64
C PHE A 29 -1.45 27.29 -12.43
N ILE A 30 -2.60 26.69 -12.10
CA ILE A 30 -2.72 25.71 -11.00
C ILE A 30 -1.86 24.47 -11.30
N ALA A 31 -1.92 23.95 -12.53
CA ALA A 31 -1.09 22.83 -12.94
C ALA A 31 0.41 23.18 -12.84
N TRP A 32 0.80 24.37 -13.31
CA TRP A 32 2.17 24.86 -13.19
C TRP A 32 2.64 24.97 -11.73
N LEU A 33 1.82 25.54 -10.83
CA LEU A 33 2.12 25.60 -9.40
C LEU A 33 2.32 24.22 -8.77
N GLN A 34 1.55 23.22 -9.21
CA GLN A 34 1.67 21.85 -8.72
C GLN A 34 2.88 21.10 -9.29
N THR A 35 3.37 21.49 -10.47
CA THR A 35 4.59 20.92 -11.07
C THR A 35 5.86 21.60 -10.57
N ARG A 36 5.74 22.82 -10.06
CA ARG A 36 6.82 23.51 -9.39
C ARG A 36 7.01 22.82 -8.04
N GLU A 37 8.24 22.42 -7.74
CA GLU A 37 8.61 22.17 -6.35
C GLU A 37 8.53 23.52 -5.63
N LEU A 38 7.31 23.89 -5.20
CA LEU A 38 7.15 24.91 -4.19
C LEU A 38 8.07 24.48 -3.04
N PRO A 39 8.89 25.41 -2.49
CA PRO A 39 9.68 25.07 -1.32
C PRO A 39 8.73 24.42 -0.33
N PRO A 40 9.05 23.21 0.17
CA PRO A 40 8.15 22.51 1.06
C PRO A 40 7.76 23.52 2.14
N VAL A 41 6.45 23.72 2.36
CA VAL A 41 5.97 24.44 3.55
C VAL A 41 6.82 23.88 4.69
N PRO A 42 7.57 24.69 5.45
CA PRO A 42 8.55 24.16 6.39
C PRO A 42 7.85 23.16 7.28
N PHE A 43 8.09 21.88 7.00
CA PHE A 43 7.51 20.80 7.76
C PHE A 43 8.15 20.92 9.14
N HIS A 44 7.31 21.03 10.16
CA HIS A 44 7.79 21.24 11.52
C HIS A 44 8.44 19.95 12.03
N ASP A 45 9.66 19.65 11.62
CA ASP A 45 10.44 18.53 12.17
C ASP A 45 10.87 18.74 13.62
N THR A 46 10.30 19.74 14.31
CA THR A 46 10.50 19.97 15.73
C THR A 46 9.67 18.95 16.52
N PRO A 47 10.29 18.03 17.26
CA PRO A 47 9.56 17.15 18.15
C PRO A 47 8.87 17.98 19.25
N LEU A 48 7.65 17.59 19.62
CA LEU A 48 6.90 18.28 20.69
C LEU A 48 7.42 17.90 22.08
N THR A 49 8.11 16.76 22.21
CA THR A 49 8.71 16.30 23.46
C THR A 49 10.23 16.16 23.36
N LYS A 50 10.90 16.16 24.53
CA LYS A 50 12.36 16.02 24.65
C LYS A 50 12.86 14.66 24.14
N GLU A 51 11.99 13.67 24.14
CA GLU A 51 12.23 12.29 23.72
C GLU A 51 11.98 12.09 22.22
N GLY A 52 11.64 13.14 21.46
CA GLY A 52 11.43 13.05 20.01
C GLY A 52 10.00 12.74 19.59
N TYR A 53 9.04 12.70 20.51
CA TYR A 53 7.64 12.39 20.18
C TYR A 53 6.84 13.64 19.83
N GLY A 54 5.92 13.52 18.89
CA GLY A 54 4.98 14.59 18.56
C GLY A 54 4.38 14.43 17.16
N ASP A 55 3.10 14.80 17.01
CA ASP A 55 2.42 14.82 15.71
C ASP A 55 3.01 15.87 14.74
N ALA A 56 3.89 16.75 15.24
CA ALA A 56 4.69 17.66 14.40
C ALA A 56 5.84 16.93 13.67
N HIS A 57 6.41 15.88 14.27
CA HIS A 57 7.54 15.15 13.68
C HIS A 57 7.06 14.26 12.52
N THR A 58 7.50 14.60 11.29
CA THR A 58 6.98 14.01 10.05
C THR A 58 7.07 12.48 9.99
N PRO A 59 8.22 11.84 10.30
CA PRO A 59 8.33 10.37 10.34
C PRO A 59 7.37 9.72 11.33
N GLY A 60 7.18 10.33 12.50
CA GLY A 60 6.25 9.85 13.53
C GLY A 60 4.80 9.94 13.08
N LEU A 61 4.40 11.05 12.47
CA LEU A 61 3.06 11.24 11.92
C LEU A 61 2.76 10.24 10.79
N ILE A 62 3.69 10.08 9.83
CA ILE A 62 3.53 9.12 8.74
C ILE A 62 3.37 7.69 9.29
N SER A 63 4.24 7.29 10.23
CA SER A 63 4.16 5.96 10.87
C SER A 63 2.82 5.73 11.57
N LYS A 64 2.33 6.73 12.30
CA LYS A 64 1.01 6.71 12.95
C LYS A 64 -0.11 6.57 11.93
N LEU A 65 -0.08 7.31 10.83
CA LEU A 65 -1.08 7.26 9.77
C LEU A 65 -1.09 5.90 9.05
N ILE A 66 0.08 5.31 8.75
CA ILE A 66 0.16 3.95 8.18
C ILE A 66 -0.54 2.94 9.11
N VAL A 67 -0.28 3.00 10.42
CA VAL A 67 -0.92 2.12 11.40
C VAL A 67 -2.44 2.34 11.45
N TYR A 68 -2.91 3.59 11.38
CA TYR A 68 -4.34 3.90 11.35
C TYR A 68 -5.01 3.34 10.09
N MET A 69 -4.40 3.56 8.91
CA MET A 69 -4.92 3.03 7.65
C MET A 69 -4.99 1.50 7.66
N TYR A 70 -3.98 0.82 8.19
CA TYR A 70 -4.02 -0.64 8.37
C TYR A 70 -5.19 -1.07 9.28
N ARG A 71 -5.41 -0.36 10.40
CA ARG A 71 -6.51 -0.68 11.34
C ARG A 71 -7.88 -0.46 10.70
N TYR A 72 -8.08 0.63 9.96
CA TYR A 72 -9.33 0.87 9.23
C TYR A 72 -9.57 -0.21 8.18
N ALA A 73 -8.57 -0.51 7.34
CA ALA A 73 -8.67 -1.57 6.35
C ALA A 73 -9.04 -2.92 6.98
N LYS A 74 -8.37 -3.30 8.08
CA LYS A 74 -8.66 -4.54 8.81
C LYS A 74 -10.11 -4.61 9.32
N LEU A 75 -10.63 -3.51 9.87
CA LEU A 75 -12.01 -3.45 10.35
C LEU A 75 -13.03 -3.60 9.22
N TYR A 76 -12.82 -2.91 8.10
CA TYR A 76 -13.72 -2.96 6.95
C TYR A 76 -13.69 -4.33 6.27
N ILE A 77 -12.51 -4.92 6.11
CA ILE A 77 -12.35 -6.25 5.51
C ILE A 77 -13.00 -7.33 6.39
N LYS A 78 -12.89 -7.22 7.72
CA LYS A 78 -13.60 -8.13 8.62
C LYS A 78 -15.10 -8.13 8.36
N ARG A 79 -15.71 -6.96 8.11
CA ARG A 79 -17.13 -6.84 7.71
C ARG A 79 -17.40 -7.50 6.37
N ALA A 80 -16.51 -7.30 5.40
CA ALA A 80 -16.63 -7.88 4.05
C ALA A 80 -16.57 -9.42 4.04
N LEU A 81 -15.85 -9.99 5.01
CA LEU A 81 -15.69 -11.43 5.20
C LEU A 81 -16.75 -12.04 6.13
N GLU A 82 -17.69 -11.26 6.67
CA GLU A 82 -18.78 -11.79 7.50
C GLU A 82 -19.58 -12.86 6.72
N GLY A 83 -19.81 -14.01 7.36
CA GLY A 83 -20.47 -15.17 6.72
C GLY A 83 -19.57 -15.97 5.78
N SER A 84 -18.36 -15.50 5.48
CA SER A 84 -17.37 -16.27 4.75
C SER A 84 -16.57 -17.20 5.68
N PRO A 85 -15.98 -18.28 5.15
CA PRO A 85 -15.09 -19.17 5.88
C PRO A 85 -13.68 -18.60 6.09
N LEU A 86 -13.35 -17.44 5.50
CA LEU A 86 -12.06 -16.79 5.65
C LEU A 86 -12.03 -15.96 6.93
N GLN A 87 -10.88 -15.94 7.59
CA GLN A 87 -10.69 -15.29 8.89
C GLN A 87 -9.96 -13.94 8.79
N SER A 88 -9.23 -13.70 7.70
CA SER A 88 -8.42 -12.48 7.55
C SER A 88 -8.25 -12.05 6.10
N MET A 89 -7.79 -10.81 5.92
CA MET A 89 -7.32 -10.29 4.62
C MET A 89 -6.21 -11.16 4.06
N ASP A 90 -5.32 -11.67 4.90
CA ASP A 90 -4.16 -12.45 4.48
C ASP A 90 -4.57 -13.74 3.78
N GLU A 91 -5.58 -14.45 4.31
CA GLU A 91 -6.11 -15.65 3.67
C GLU A 91 -6.69 -15.36 2.29
N PHE A 92 -7.41 -14.24 2.14
CA PHE A 92 -7.88 -13.76 0.85
C PHE A 92 -6.71 -13.39 -0.08
N GLY A 93 -5.72 -12.65 0.43
CA GLY A 93 -4.54 -12.19 -0.30
C GLY A 93 -3.66 -13.33 -0.84
N TYR A 94 -3.48 -14.39 -0.06
CA TYR A 94 -2.75 -15.59 -0.50
C TYR A 94 -3.42 -16.26 -1.70
N MET A 95 -4.75 -16.41 -1.66
CA MET A 95 -5.47 -17.00 -2.78
C MET A 95 -5.47 -16.08 -4.01
N VAL A 96 -5.62 -14.76 -3.82
CA VAL A 96 -5.52 -13.78 -4.93
C VAL A 96 -4.13 -13.78 -5.57
N SER A 97 -3.07 -13.85 -4.77
CA SER A 97 -1.69 -13.95 -5.28
C SER A 97 -1.49 -15.21 -6.11
N LEU A 98 -2.03 -16.34 -5.66
CA LEU A 98 -2.01 -17.56 -6.48
C LEU A 98 -2.79 -17.41 -7.78
N LEU A 99 -3.97 -16.78 -7.78
CA LEU A 99 -4.68 -16.54 -9.04
C LEU A 99 -3.89 -15.70 -10.05
N GLN A 100 -3.02 -14.79 -9.58
CA GLN A 100 -2.23 -13.91 -10.44
C GLN A 100 -0.94 -14.57 -10.94
N TYR A 101 -0.26 -15.37 -10.12
CA TYR A 101 1.09 -15.86 -10.41
C TYR A 101 1.27 -17.39 -10.28
N GLU A 102 0.20 -18.19 -10.22
CA GLU A 102 0.32 -19.66 -10.15
C GLU A 102 0.99 -20.29 -11.38
N PRO A 103 1.69 -21.43 -11.23
CA PRO A 103 1.92 -22.17 -9.98
C PRO A 103 3.08 -21.60 -9.14
N MET A 104 2.91 -21.55 -7.81
CA MET A 104 3.96 -21.17 -6.85
C MET A 104 4.21 -22.27 -5.82
N ASN A 105 5.46 -22.46 -5.41
CA ASN A 105 5.74 -23.24 -4.20
C ASN A 105 5.42 -22.42 -2.93
N LYS A 106 5.39 -23.09 -1.77
CA LYS A 106 5.07 -22.47 -0.47
C LYS A 106 5.96 -21.27 -0.15
N THR A 107 7.27 -21.41 -0.31
CA THR A 107 8.24 -20.36 0.02
C THR A 107 8.02 -19.11 -0.85
N ALA A 108 7.86 -19.31 -2.15
CA ALA A 108 7.61 -18.23 -3.10
C ALA A 108 6.29 -17.51 -2.78
N LEU A 109 5.22 -18.25 -2.47
CA LEU A 109 3.94 -17.63 -2.11
C LEU A 109 4.03 -16.82 -0.81
N ILE A 110 4.76 -17.31 0.19
CA ILE A 110 4.97 -16.60 1.46
C ILE A 110 5.75 -15.31 1.22
N GLN A 111 6.83 -15.38 0.44
CA GLN A 111 7.66 -14.24 0.05
C GLN A 111 6.86 -13.20 -0.75
N GLN A 112 6.02 -13.66 -1.69
CA GLN A 112 5.14 -12.80 -2.48
C GLN A 112 4.16 -12.01 -1.60
N ASN A 113 3.74 -12.58 -0.47
CA ASN A 113 2.83 -11.94 0.49
C ASN A 113 3.56 -11.21 1.63
N ARG A 114 4.89 -11.03 1.54
CA ARG A 114 5.70 -10.29 2.54
C ARG A 114 5.53 -10.79 3.98
N HIS A 115 5.34 -12.10 4.15
CA HIS A 115 5.17 -12.70 5.48
C HIS A 115 6.38 -13.51 5.92
N GLU A 116 6.61 -13.52 7.23
CA GLU A 116 7.52 -14.49 7.82
C GLU A 116 7.02 -15.93 7.59
N LYS A 117 7.98 -16.83 7.45
CA LYS A 117 7.74 -18.24 7.14
C LYS A 117 6.73 -18.92 8.08
N PRO A 118 6.77 -18.76 9.41
CA PRO A 118 5.81 -19.42 10.30
C PRO A 118 4.36 -18.97 10.05
N THR A 119 4.14 -17.65 9.96
CA THR A 119 2.83 -17.05 9.70
C THR A 119 2.26 -17.52 8.37
N GLY A 120 3.07 -17.41 7.31
CA GLY A 120 2.64 -17.81 5.98
C GLY A 120 2.35 -19.31 5.85
N MET A 121 3.11 -20.15 6.57
CA MET A 121 2.86 -21.59 6.58
C MET A 121 1.54 -21.95 7.26
N GLU A 122 1.17 -21.31 8.37
CA GLU A 122 -0.11 -21.58 9.04
C GLU A 122 -1.31 -21.13 8.20
N ILE A 123 -1.20 -20.00 7.48
CA ILE A 123 -2.22 -19.54 6.52
C ILE A 123 -2.41 -20.59 5.41
N ILE A 124 -1.33 -21.02 4.76
CA ILE A 124 -1.38 -22.02 3.68
C ILE A 124 -2.00 -23.33 4.18
N LYS A 125 -1.52 -23.83 5.32
CA LYS A 125 -2.01 -25.09 5.93
C LYS A 125 -3.52 -25.04 6.18
N ARG A 126 -4.03 -23.90 6.68
CA ARG A 126 -5.45 -23.70 6.92
C ARG A 126 -6.25 -23.67 5.63
N LEU A 127 -5.81 -22.91 4.62
CA LEU A 127 -6.48 -22.82 3.32
C LEU A 127 -6.52 -24.18 2.59
N VAL A 128 -5.45 -24.96 2.67
CA VAL A 128 -5.41 -26.34 2.16
C VAL A 128 -6.36 -27.25 2.96
N LYS A 129 -6.36 -27.17 4.29
CA LYS A 129 -7.27 -27.95 5.14
C LYS A 129 -8.75 -27.65 4.85
N LEU A 130 -9.09 -26.40 4.54
CA LEU A 130 -10.45 -25.99 4.18
C LEU A 130 -10.83 -26.32 2.73
N GLY A 131 -9.86 -26.79 1.93
CA GLY A 131 -10.05 -27.17 0.53
C GLY A 131 -10.12 -26.00 -0.45
N TYR A 132 -9.67 -24.80 -0.07
CA TYR A 132 -9.63 -23.63 -0.96
C TYR A 132 -8.32 -23.54 -1.76
N MET A 133 -7.27 -24.22 -1.28
CA MET A 133 -6.02 -24.41 -1.99
C MET A 133 -5.69 -25.88 -2.09
N GLU A 134 -4.97 -26.27 -3.13
CA GLU A 134 -4.54 -27.65 -3.35
C GLU A 134 -3.04 -27.72 -3.66
N GLU A 135 -2.42 -28.81 -3.21
CA GLU A 135 -1.02 -29.14 -3.51
C GLU A 135 -0.99 -30.05 -4.73
N THR A 136 -0.30 -29.61 -5.79
CA THR A 136 -0.04 -30.37 -7.01
C THR A 136 1.44 -30.72 -7.10
N ILE A 137 1.76 -31.81 -7.80
CA ILE A 137 3.15 -32.18 -8.06
C ILE A 137 3.68 -31.23 -9.14
N HIS A 138 4.82 -30.56 -8.91
CA HIS A 138 5.48 -29.78 -9.96
C HIS A 138 5.86 -30.72 -11.11
N LYS A 139 5.53 -30.34 -12.35
CA LYS A 139 5.88 -31.13 -13.54
C LYS A 139 7.39 -31.25 -13.76
N GLU A 140 8.14 -30.24 -13.33
CA GLU A 140 9.59 -30.11 -13.57
C GLU A 140 10.44 -30.53 -12.37
N ASP A 141 9.94 -30.33 -11.15
CA ASP A 141 10.61 -30.72 -9.91
C ASP A 141 9.63 -31.48 -9.00
N LYS A 142 9.68 -32.81 -9.03
CA LYS A 142 8.83 -33.68 -8.21
C LYS A 142 9.07 -33.54 -6.70
N ARG A 143 10.10 -32.81 -6.26
CA ARG A 143 10.41 -32.55 -4.85
C ARG A 143 9.70 -31.30 -4.32
N SER A 144 9.31 -30.36 -5.19
CA SER A 144 8.53 -29.18 -4.80
C SER A 144 7.04 -29.41 -5.07
N LYS A 145 6.20 -29.14 -4.07
CA LYS A 145 4.75 -29.12 -4.25
C LYS A 145 4.36 -27.72 -4.73
N ALA A 146 3.66 -27.64 -5.87
CA ALA A 146 3.05 -26.41 -6.36
C ALA A 146 1.69 -26.21 -5.70
N LEU A 147 1.40 -24.99 -5.26
CA LEU A 147 0.08 -24.59 -4.79
C LEU A 147 -0.73 -24.01 -5.93
N ARG A 148 -2.04 -24.29 -5.90
CA ARG A 148 -3.05 -23.69 -6.78
C ARG A 148 -4.31 -23.38 -5.98
N VAL A 149 -5.10 -22.43 -6.48
CA VAL A 149 -6.46 -22.22 -5.97
C VAL A 149 -7.38 -23.30 -6.55
N SER A 150 -8.04 -24.04 -5.66
CA SER A 150 -8.99 -25.09 -6.06
C SER A 150 -10.25 -24.49 -6.71
N VAL A 151 -11.09 -25.32 -7.34
CA VAL A 151 -12.39 -24.87 -7.88
C VAL A 151 -13.23 -24.21 -6.79
N LYS A 152 -13.32 -24.85 -5.61
CA LYS A 152 -14.02 -24.32 -4.44
C LYS A 152 -13.44 -22.98 -3.97
N GLY A 153 -12.12 -22.81 -4.03
CA GLY A 153 -11.45 -21.54 -3.72
C GLY A 153 -11.80 -20.43 -4.71
N ARG A 154 -11.89 -20.74 -6.00
CA ARG A 154 -12.29 -19.78 -7.05
C ARG A 154 -13.74 -19.33 -6.88
N GLU A 155 -14.65 -20.25 -6.59
CA GLU A 155 -16.06 -19.94 -6.31
C GLU A 155 -16.20 -19.04 -5.09
N LEU A 156 -15.48 -19.35 -4.00
CA LEU A 156 -15.44 -18.51 -2.81
C LEU A 156 -14.96 -17.09 -3.13
N LEU A 157 -13.84 -16.97 -3.85
CA LEU A 157 -13.29 -15.67 -4.24
C LEU A 157 -14.24 -14.87 -5.12
N ALA A 158 -14.90 -15.52 -6.09
CA ALA A 158 -15.89 -14.87 -6.95
C ALA A 158 -17.05 -14.30 -6.14
N GLY A 159 -17.53 -15.02 -5.11
CA GLY A 159 -18.57 -14.55 -4.20
C GLY A 159 -18.13 -13.36 -3.33
N LEU A 160 -16.85 -13.26 -3.00
CA LEU A 160 -16.30 -12.17 -2.18
C LEU A 160 -15.87 -10.94 -2.98
N TYR A 161 -15.61 -11.10 -4.28
CA TYR A 161 -15.00 -10.07 -5.12
C TYR A 161 -15.75 -8.73 -5.06
N GLY A 162 -17.09 -8.75 -5.23
CA GLY A 162 -17.89 -7.53 -5.22
C GLY A 162 -17.86 -6.77 -3.88
N ASN A 163 -17.79 -7.49 -2.76
CA ASN A 163 -17.65 -6.86 -1.44
C ASN A 163 -16.24 -6.31 -1.25
N MET A 164 -15.22 -7.05 -1.67
CA MET A 164 -13.82 -6.59 -1.56
C MET A 164 -13.54 -5.36 -2.43
N ASP A 165 -14.11 -5.27 -3.63
CA ASP A 165 -13.99 -4.09 -4.50
C ASP A 165 -14.66 -2.84 -3.86
N LYS A 166 -15.80 -3.00 -3.19
CA LYS A 166 -16.40 -1.89 -2.44
C LYS A 166 -15.51 -1.40 -1.30
N ILE A 167 -14.86 -2.33 -0.62
CA ILE A 167 -13.99 -2.02 0.53
C ILE A 167 -12.69 -1.37 0.07
N SER A 168 -12.11 -1.83 -1.05
CA SER A 168 -10.91 -1.20 -1.61
C SER A 168 -11.18 0.26 -1.99
N ARG A 169 -12.35 0.56 -2.56
CA ARG A 169 -12.79 1.94 -2.84
C ARG A 169 -13.04 2.73 -1.56
N LEU A 170 -13.69 2.12 -0.55
CA LEU A 170 -13.98 2.78 0.72
C LEU A 170 -12.71 3.20 1.46
N ILE A 171 -11.66 2.38 1.43
CA ILE A 171 -10.36 2.69 2.06
C ILE A 171 -9.70 3.93 1.45
N LEU A 172 -9.91 4.17 0.14
CA LEU A 172 -9.39 5.34 -0.56
C LEU A 172 -10.17 6.62 -0.23
N GLY A 173 -11.38 6.50 0.33
CA GLY A 173 -12.20 7.65 0.71
C GLY A 173 -12.51 8.57 -0.49
N ASP A 174 -12.19 9.85 -0.34
CA ASP A 174 -12.45 10.92 -1.28
C ASP A 174 -11.22 11.33 -2.13
N LEU A 175 -10.13 10.54 -2.11
CA LEU A 175 -8.95 10.81 -2.92
C LEU A 175 -9.29 10.88 -4.42
N SER A 176 -8.87 11.97 -5.07
CA SER A 176 -8.98 12.12 -6.52
C SER A 176 -8.11 11.10 -7.26
N PRO A 177 -8.38 10.81 -8.56
CA PRO A 177 -7.56 9.89 -9.34
C PRO A 177 -6.07 10.23 -9.37
N LEU A 178 -5.73 11.52 -9.35
CA LEU A 178 -4.33 11.98 -9.31
C LEU A 178 -3.68 11.69 -7.96
N GLU A 179 -4.39 11.92 -6.85
CA GLU A 179 -3.89 11.60 -5.50
C GLU A 179 -3.74 10.10 -5.31
N GLN A 180 -4.68 9.30 -5.81
CA GLN A 180 -4.56 7.84 -5.81
C GLN A 180 -3.31 7.38 -6.55
N TYR A 181 -3.05 7.93 -7.75
CA TYR A 181 -1.84 7.60 -8.51
C TYR A 181 -0.56 8.00 -7.76
N ARG A 182 -0.51 9.22 -7.21
CA ARG A 182 0.63 9.68 -6.40
C ARG A 182 0.86 8.80 -5.18
N LEU A 183 -0.21 8.38 -4.50
CA LEU A 183 -0.13 7.49 -3.36
C LEU A 183 0.43 6.11 -3.77
N VAL A 184 -0.03 5.54 -4.88
CA VAL A 184 0.50 4.27 -5.41
C VAL A 184 2.00 4.38 -5.68
N VAL A 185 2.44 5.41 -6.39
CA VAL A 185 3.87 5.62 -6.69
C VAL A 185 4.68 5.78 -5.39
N THR A 186 4.15 6.51 -4.41
CA THR A 186 4.82 6.71 -3.12
C THR A 186 4.94 5.40 -2.32
N LEU A 187 3.85 4.62 -2.26
CA LEU A 187 3.83 3.33 -1.57
C LEU A 187 4.75 2.31 -2.25
N GLN A 188 4.80 2.29 -3.59
CA GLN A 188 5.71 1.42 -4.33
C GLN A 188 7.17 1.76 -4.02
N ARG A 189 7.52 3.06 -3.99
CA ARG A 189 8.86 3.50 -3.60
C ARG A 189 9.23 3.06 -2.18
N LEU A 190 8.26 3.05 -1.26
CA LEU A 190 8.46 2.50 0.08
C LEU A 190 8.65 0.97 0.04
N ASP A 191 7.82 0.22 -0.69
CA ASP A 191 8.01 -1.24 -0.85
C ASP A 191 9.39 -1.56 -1.45
N ASP A 192 9.82 -0.86 -2.50
CA ASP A 192 11.11 -1.09 -3.16
C ASP A 192 12.31 -0.91 -2.20
N TYR A 193 12.18 -0.03 -1.20
CA TYR A 193 13.19 0.15 -0.15
C TYR A 193 13.19 -1.01 0.87
N HIS A 194 12.00 -1.42 1.35
CA HIS A 194 11.89 -2.41 2.42
C HIS A 194 11.97 -3.85 1.93
N HIS A 195 11.55 -4.12 0.71
CA HIS A 195 11.44 -5.46 0.15
C HIS A 195 12.79 -6.20 0.10
N PRO A 196 13.93 -5.59 -0.32
CA PRO A 196 15.23 -6.23 -0.23
C PRO A 196 15.66 -6.55 1.22
N ILE A 197 15.36 -5.67 2.18
CA ILE A 197 15.67 -5.87 3.61
C ILE A 197 14.90 -7.09 4.13
N PHE A 198 13.62 -7.20 3.77
CA PHE A 198 12.79 -8.36 4.08
C PHE A 198 13.32 -9.65 3.42
N MET A 199 13.70 -9.60 2.15
CA MET A 199 14.21 -10.77 1.41
C MET A 199 15.55 -11.29 1.95
N ASP A 200 16.34 -10.41 2.57
CA ASP A 200 17.58 -10.76 3.26
C ASP A 200 17.36 -11.21 4.72
N ASN A 201 16.11 -11.60 5.07
CA ASN A 201 15.69 -12.01 6.41
C ASN A 201 16.06 -10.99 7.50
N LEU A 202 15.97 -9.70 7.19
CA LEU A 202 16.27 -8.59 8.10
C LEU A 202 17.72 -8.54 8.59
N SER A 203 18.66 -9.22 7.93
CA SER A 203 20.07 -9.29 8.35
C SER A 203 20.74 -7.92 8.48
N ARG A 204 20.36 -6.97 7.62
CA ARG A 204 20.88 -5.60 7.58
C ARG A 204 20.08 -4.63 8.44
N LEU A 205 19.04 -5.09 9.14
CA LEU A 205 18.18 -4.21 9.95
C LEU A 205 18.96 -3.65 11.14
N ASP A 206 19.80 -4.46 11.78
CA ASP A 206 20.62 -4.01 12.92
C ASP A 206 21.58 -2.89 12.47
N ASP A 207 22.25 -3.02 11.32
CA ASP A 207 23.10 -1.97 10.74
C ASP A 207 22.35 -0.65 10.43
N LEU A 208 21.03 -0.71 10.22
CA LEU A 208 20.19 0.46 9.92
C LEU A 208 19.67 1.16 11.18
N LEU A 209 19.76 0.50 12.34
CA LEU A 209 19.27 0.99 13.62
C LEU A 209 20.38 1.59 14.52
N GLU A 210 21.65 1.42 14.13
CA GLU A 210 22.83 2.04 14.75
C GLU A 210 23.10 3.46 14.25
#